data_AF-A0A3N0B2H3-F1
#
_entry.id   AF-A0A3N0B2H3-F1
#
_cell.length_a   1.000
_cell.length_b   1.000
_cell.length_c   1.000
_cell.angle_alpha   90.00
_cell.angle_beta   90.00
_cell.angle_gamma   90.00
#
_symmetry.space_group_name_H-M   'P 1'
#
loop_
_entity.id
_entity.type
_entity.pdbx_description
1 polymer ?
#
loop_
_entity_poly.entity_id
_entity_poly.type
_entity_poly.pdbx_seq_one_letter_code
_entity_poly.pdbx_strand_id
1 'polypeptide(L)'
;MSNEGRLVKVAYRGFFDDGFTFIDQTEQPIEFPCLDGWMPPEFIETVRDMAVGETRLARAGADVAYEDRRDDRVMEMPLDRIPSDARLVVGEIVSLEGTDGRVCPARLIELSNTHAVFDFNHDAVCKALNFEITLLEARDMRPRGRLQTCGNLEQVCPADENDESTQVD
;
A
#
# COMPACT_ATOMS: atom_id res chain seq x y z
N MET A 1 13.16 20.23 -3.40
CA MET A 1 12.65 20.17 -2.01
C MET A 1 12.00 18.81 -1.89
N SER A 2 12.48 17.91 -1.02
CA SER A 2 11.85 16.61 -0.84
C SER A 2 10.61 16.74 0.05
N ASN A 3 9.57 15.95 -0.22
CA ASN A 3 8.40 15.84 0.67
C ASN A 3 8.62 14.85 1.83
N GLU A 4 9.86 14.48 2.10
CA GLU A 4 10.23 13.52 3.13
C GLU A 4 9.87 14.02 4.53
N GLY A 5 9.15 13.21 5.31
CA GLY A 5 8.68 13.60 6.64
C GLY A 5 7.59 14.70 6.65
N ARG A 6 7.02 15.03 5.48
CA ARG A 6 5.85 15.90 5.37
C ARG A 6 4.57 15.08 5.34
N LEU A 7 3.48 15.70 5.77
CA LEU A 7 2.16 15.15 5.61
C LEU A 7 1.64 15.52 4.21
N VAL A 8 1.39 14.50 3.40
CA VAL A 8 0.98 14.66 2.01
C VAL A 8 -0.47 14.21 1.85
N LYS A 9 -1.22 14.99 1.09
CA LYS A 9 -2.57 14.65 0.66
C LYS A 9 -2.51 14.29 -0.81
N VAL A 10 -2.79 13.03 -1.13
CA VAL A 10 -2.72 12.52 -2.50
C VAL A 10 -4.05 11.92 -2.93
N ALA A 11 -4.40 12.17 -4.17
CA ALA A 11 -5.43 11.42 -4.87
C ALA A 11 -4.70 10.39 -5.74
N TYR A 12 -5.10 9.12 -5.72
CA TYR A 12 -4.40 8.11 -6.53
C TYR A 12 -5.36 7.09 -7.14
N ARG A 13 -4.98 6.56 -8.29
CA ARG A 13 -5.67 5.46 -8.96
C ARG A 13 -4.70 4.32 -9.22
N GLY A 14 -4.99 3.15 -8.68
CA GLY A 14 -4.24 1.93 -8.92
C GLY A 14 -4.90 1.04 -9.97
N PHE A 15 -4.14 0.71 -11.01
CA PHE A 15 -4.57 -0.19 -12.08
C PHE A 15 -3.46 -1.19 -12.44
N PHE A 16 -3.86 -2.35 -12.94
CA PHE A 16 -2.93 -3.37 -13.44
C PHE A 16 -2.45 -3.05 -14.86
N ASP A 17 -1.37 -3.69 -15.32
CA ASP A 17 -0.92 -3.60 -16.72
C ASP A 17 -2.00 -4.05 -17.74
N ASP A 18 -2.95 -4.89 -17.32
CA ASP A 18 -4.13 -5.27 -18.13
C ASP A 18 -5.16 -4.13 -18.32
N GLY A 19 -4.95 -2.96 -17.70
CA GLY A 19 -5.86 -1.81 -17.74
C GLY A 19 -7.02 -1.88 -16.74
N PHE A 20 -7.11 -2.94 -15.93
CA PHE A 20 -8.11 -3.08 -14.88
C PHE A 20 -7.77 -2.22 -13.67
N THR A 21 -8.64 -1.29 -13.30
CA THR A 21 -8.52 -0.46 -12.09
C THR A 21 -8.96 -1.25 -10.86
N PHE A 22 -8.05 -1.50 -9.92
CA PHE A 22 -8.36 -2.22 -8.68
C PHE A 22 -8.68 -1.29 -7.51
N ILE A 23 -8.17 -0.06 -7.57
CA ILE A 23 -8.45 0.97 -6.56
C ILE A 23 -8.52 2.33 -7.22
N ASP A 24 -9.54 3.10 -6.88
CA ASP A 24 -9.68 4.49 -7.30
C ASP A 24 -9.97 5.35 -6.07
N GLN A 25 -9.00 6.16 -5.69
CA GLN A 25 -9.08 7.13 -4.59
C GLN A 25 -8.87 8.55 -5.14
N THR A 26 -9.26 8.79 -6.40
CA THR A 26 -9.25 10.12 -6.99
C THR A 26 -10.32 11.03 -6.37
N GLU A 27 -11.48 10.48 -6.04
CA GLU A 27 -12.58 11.22 -5.40
C GLU A 27 -12.42 11.37 -3.88
N GLN A 28 -11.69 10.47 -3.23
CA GLN A 28 -11.45 10.48 -1.79
C GLN A 28 -9.94 10.50 -1.50
N PRO A 29 -9.30 11.68 -1.60
CA PRO A 29 -7.87 11.79 -1.38
C PRO A 29 -7.51 11.40 0.05
N ILE A 30 -6.46 10.58 0.17
CA ILE A 30 -5.94 10.16 1.46
C ILE A 30 -4.84 11.10 1.92
N GLU A 31 -4.71 11.24 3.22
CA GLU A 31 -3.66 12.01 3.84
C GLU A 31 -2.80 11.08 4.69
N PHE A 32 -1.50 11.05 4.41
CA PHE A 32 -0.57 10.19 5.13
C PHE A 32 0.80 10.88 5.24
N PRO A 33 1.59 10.52 6.27
CA PRO A 33 2.95 11.01 6.37
C PRO A 33 3.83 10.32 5.33
N CYS A 34 4.62 11.09 4.58
CA CYS A 34 5.58 10.58 3.60
C CYS A 34 6.78 9.94 4.34
N LEU A 35 6.53 8.75 4.89
CA LEU A 35 7.43 7.93 5.69
C LEU A 35 7.42 6.51 5.15
N ASP A 36 8.59 5.89 5.12
CA ASP A 36 8.78 4.51 4.67
C ASP A 36 7.96 3.51 5.52
N GLY A 37 7.42 2.47 4.86
CA GLY A 37 6.66 1.40 5.51
C GLY A 37 5.14 1.59 5.57
N TRP A 38 4.62 2.77 5.24
CA TRP A 38 3.16 3.01 5.12
C TRP A 38 2.58 2.60 3.77
N MET A 39 3.36 2.78 2.71
CA MET A 39 3.01 2.54 1.32
C MET A 39 4.18 1.86 0.60
N PRO A 40 3.98 1.28 -0.60
CA PRO A 40 5.07 0.72 -1.39
C PRO A 40 6.20 1.75 -1.60
N PRO A 41 7.48 1.35 -1.55
CA PRO A 41 8.59 2.28 -1.63
C PRO A 41 8.58 3.09 -2.93
N GLU A 42 8.20 2.53 -4.08
CA GLU A 42 8.07 3.29 -5.33
C GLU A 42 7.01 4.39 -5.25
N PHE A 43 5.93 4.16 -4.50
CA PHE A 43 4.89 5.16 -4.28
C PHE A 43 5.46 6.34 -3.48
N ILE A 44 6.17 6.04 -2.39
CA ILE A 44 6.76 7.04 -1.49
C ILE A 44 7.87 7.82 -2.20
N GLU A 45 8.79 7.15 -2.90
CA GLU A 45 9.85 7.80 -3.68
C GLU A 45 9.27 8.72 -4.76
N THR A 46 8.21 8.28 -5.46
CA THR A 46 7.55 9.12 -6.47
C THR A 46 6.96 10.38 -5.82
N VAL A 47 6.21 10.24 -4.72
CA VAL A 47 5.61 11.38 -4.01
C VAL A 47 6.67 12.30 -3.38
N ARG A 48 7.82 11.76 -2.97
CA ARG A 48 8.94 12.52 -2.40
C ARG A 48 9.51 13.52 -3.41
N ASP A 49 9.57 13.15 -4.69
CA ASP A 49 10.07 13.97 -5.80
C ASP A 49 9.00 14.81 -6.51
N MET A 50 7.71 14.60 -6.20
CA MET A 50 6.60 15.34 -6.82
C MET A 50 6.42 16.75 -6.26
N ALA A 51 6.04 17.69 -7.12
CA ALA A 51 5.53 18.99 -6.71
C ALA A 51 4.03 18.95 -6.40
N VAL A 52 3.56 19.84 -5.52
CA VAL A 52 2.12 19.98 -5.25
C VAL A 52 1.40 20.44 -6.52
N GLY A 53 0.33 19.74 -6.88
CA GLY A 53 -0.42 19.91 -8.13
C GLY A 53 0.08 19.05 -9.29
N GLU A 54 1.17 18.30 -9.11
CA GLU A 54 1.71 17.40 -10.14
C GLU A 54 0.99 16.04 -10.10
N THR A 55 0.82 15.45 -11.28
CA THR A 55 0.38 14.06 -11.45
C THR A 55 1.53 13.25 -12.05
N ARG A 56 1.90 12.14 -11.40
CA ARG A 56 2.92 11.21 -11.88
C ARG A 56 2.42 9.78 -11.83
N LEU A 57 2.95 8.98 -12.74
CA LEU A 57 2.74 7.55 -12.76
C LEU A 57 3.88 6.85 -12.01
N ALA A 58 3.57 6.17 -10.91
CA ALA A 58 4.47 5.27 -10.22
C ALA A 58 4.17 3.83 -10.65
N ARG A 59 5.18 3.10 -11.11
CA ARG A 59 5.04 1.67 -11.38
C ARG A 59 5.76 0.91 -10.28
N ALA A 60 5.00 0.18 -9.47
CA ALA A 60 5.55 -0.74 -8.50
C ALA A 60 5.64 -2.12 -9.18
N GLY A 61 6.87 -2.64 -9.29
CA GLY A 61 7.10 -3.99 -9.79
C GLY A 61 6.39 -5.01 -8.89
N ALA A 62 6.04 -6.17 -9.46
CA ALA A 62 5.37 -7.23 -8.70
C ALA A 62 6.18 -7.72 -7.49
N ASP A 63 7.50 -7.58 -7.54
CA ASP A 63 8.48 -7.91 -6.49
C ASP A 63 8.40 -6.96 -5.27
N VAL A 64 7.95 -5.72 -5.50
CA VAL A 64 8.02 -4.63 -4.51
C VAL A 64 6.64 -4.18 -4.01
N ALA A 65 5.60 -4.36 -4.83
CA ALA A 65 4.22 -4.00 -4.49
C ALA A 65 3.57 -4.96 -3.48
N TYR A 66 3.87 -6.25 -3.59
CA TYR A 66 3.39 -7.32 -2.72
C TYR A 66 4.48 -8.39 -2.65
N GLU A 67 4.62 -9.06 -1.50
CA GLU A 67 5.60 -10.13 -1.31
C GLU A 67 5.60 -11.11 -2.50
N ASP A 68 6.80 -11.54 -2.91
CA ASP A 68 6.99 -12.62 -3.88
C ASP A 68 6.03 -13.79 -3.64
N ARG A 69 5.66 -14.49 -4.73
CA ARG A 69 5.03 -15.81 -4.64
C ARG A 69 5.85 -16.66 -3.68
N ARG A 70 5.35 -16.82 -2.45
CA ARG A 70 6.02 -17.67 -1.48
C ARG A 70 5.61 -19.10 -1.80
N ASP A 71 6.60 -19.93 -2.12
CA ASP A 71 6.40 -21.38 -2.25
C ASP A 71 5.85 -21.99 -0.94
N ASP A 72 6.11 -21.34 0.20
CA ASP A 72 5.54 -21.69 1.51
C ASP A 72 4.00 -21.56 1.58
N ARG A 73 3.37 -20.85 0.63
CA ARG A 73 1.90 -20.70 0.51
C ARG A 73 1.29 -21.63 -0.54
N VAL A 74 2.10 -22.48 -1.16
CA VAL A 74 1.64 -23.60 -1.97
C VAL A 74 1.56 -24.82 -1.06
N MET A 75 0.35 -25.35 -0.87
CA MET A 75 0.14 -26.49 0.01
C MET A 75 -0.35 -27.69 -0.78
N GLU A 76 0.36 -28.79 -0.61
CA GLU A 76 -0.11 -30.11 -1.05
C GLU A 76 -1.05 -30.67 0.02
N MET A 77 -2.27 -31.02 -0.38
CA MET A 77 -3.25 -31.67 0.47
C MET A 77 -3.64 -33.03 -0.11
N PRO A 78 -3.63 -34.11 0.69
CA PRO A 78 -4.16 -35.39 0.25
C PRO A 78 -5.67 -35.26 0.01
N LEU A 79 -6.17 -35.95 -1.01
CA LEU A 79 -7.60 -35.95 -1.37
C LEU A 79 -8.51 -36.37 -0.21
N ASP A 80 -8.02 -37.24 0.69
CA ASP A 80 -8.75 -37.70 1.87
C ASP A 80 -9.10 -36.59 2.88
N ARG A 81 -8.40 -35.45 2.82
CA ARG A 81 -8.67 -34.27 3.65
C ARG A 81 -9.62 -33.27 3.00
N ILE A 82 -9.95 -33.48 1.73
CA ILE A 82 -10.81 -32.57 0.98
C ILE A 82 -12.24 -33.13 1.06
N PRO A 83 -13.24 -32.29 1.36
CA PRO A 83 -14.63 -32.71 1.31
C PRO A 83 -14.97 -33.28 -0.06
N SER A 84 -15.59 -34.47 -0.11
CA SER A 84 -15.92 -35.18 -1.36
C SER A 84 -16.89 -34.42 -2.28
N ASP A 85 -17.54 -33.39 -1.75
CA ASP A 85 -18.44 -32.46 -2.42
C ASP A 85 -17.72 -31.24 -3.03
N ALA A 86 -16.42 -31.06 -2.75
CA ALA A 86 -15.62 -29.99 -3.35
C ALA A 86 -15.37 -30.28 -4.84
N ARG A 87 -15.82 -29.38 -5.71
CA ARG A 87 -15.52 -29.44 -7.14
C ARG A 87 -14.09 -28.98 -7.39
N LEU A 88 -13.17 -29.92 -7.56
CA LEU A 88 -11.77 -29.65 -7.86
C LEU A 88 -11.55 -29.58 -9.37
N VAL A 89 -11.30 -28.37 -9.89
CA VAL A 89 -10.95 -28.14 -11.30
C VAL A 89 -9.62 -27.41 -11.34
N VAL A 90 -8.64 -27.97 -12.04
CA VAL A 90 -7.31 -27.37 -12.17
C VAL A 90 -7.44 -26.02 -12.85
N GLY A 91 -6.84 -24.99 -12.26
CA GLY A 91 -6.90 -23.60 -12.71
C GLY A 91 -8.06 -22.78 -12.12
N GLU A 92 -9.03 -23.41 -11.45
CA GLU A 92 -10.11 -22.67 -10.77
C GLU A 92 -9.76 -22.30 -9.33
N ILE A 93 -10.45 -21.27 -8.83
CA ILE A 93 -10.39 -20.86 -7.43
C ILE A 93 -11.42 -21.69 -6.66
N VAL A 94 -10.94 -22.43 -5.67
CA VAL A 94 -11.72 -23.24 -4.74
C VAL A 94 -11.71 -22.56 -3.37
N SER A 95 -12.88 -22.43 -2.76
CA SER A 95 -13.00 -21.94 -1.39
C SER A 95 -12.72 -23.09 -0.42
N LEU A 96 -11.56 -23.07 0.24
CA LEU A 96 -11.18 -24.08 1.23
C LEU A 96 -11.39 -23.54 2.65
N GLU A 97 -11.95 -24.37 3.52
CA GLU A 97 -12.05 -24.04 4.95
C GLU A 97 -10.72 -24.39 5.64
N GLY A 98 -10.02 -23.36 6.12
CA GLY A 98 -8.81 -23.53 6.90
C GLY A 98 -9.10 -24.09 8.29
N THR A 99 -8.06 -24.54 8.99
CA THR A 99 -8.17 -25.11 10.35
C THR A 99 -8.72 -24.14 11.39
N ASP A 100 -8.69 -22.83 11.12
CA ASP A 100 -9.27 -21.78 11.95
C ASP A 100 -10.77 -21.51 11.65
N GLY A 101 -11.42 -22.32 10.81
CA GLY A 101 -12.81 -22.15 10.39
C GLY A 101 -13.05 -20.98 9.44
N ARG A 102 -11.98 -20.41 8.88
CA ARG A 102 -12.05 -19.34 7.88
C ARG A 102 -12.03 -19.95 6.49
N VAL A 103 -12.96 -19.50 5.65
CA VAL A 103 -12.96 -19.85 4.22
C VAL A 103 -11.93 -18.99 3.51
N CYS A 104 -10.93 -19.63 2.93
CA CYS A 104 -9.86 -19.00 2.17
C CYS A 104 -9.97 -19.42 0.69
N PRO A 105 -10.02 -18.48 -0.26
CA PRO A 105 -9.92 -18.82 -1.67
C PRO A 105 -8.51 -19.32 -1.99
N ALA A 106 -8.42 -20.46 -2.66
CA ALA A 106 -7.17 -21.07 -3.10
C ALA A 106 -7.30 -21.54 -4.56
N ARG A 107 -6.27 -21.35 -5.38
CA ARG A 107 -6.27 -21.80 -6.78
C ARG A 107 -5.72 -23.22 -6.85
N LEU A 108 -6.45 -24.14 -7.50
CA LEU A 108 -5.93 -25.49 -7.71
C LEU A 108 -4.89 -25.48 -8.84
N ILE A 109 -3.61 -25.73 -8.53
CA ILE A 109 -2.53 -25.74 -9.53
C ILE A 109 -2.40 -27.14 -10.14
N GLU A 110 -2.56 -28.17 -9.32
CA GLU A 110 -2.38 -29.55 -9.73
C GLU A 110 -3.40 -30.45 -9.05
N LEU A 111 -3.97 -31.38 -9.80
CA LEU A 111 -4.86 -32.42 -9.29
C LEU A 111 -4.35 -33.78 -9.76
N SER A 112 -3.93 -34.59 -8.80
CA SER A 112 -3.50 -35.97 -8.98
C SER A 112 -4.51 -36.94 -8.39
N ASN A 113 -4.34 -38.25 -8.58
CA ASN A 113 -5.24 -39.27 -8.02
C ASN A 113 -5.08 -39.49 -6.50
N THR A 114 -4.01 -38.94 -5.89
CA THR A 114 -3.69 -39.13 -4.46
C THR A 114 -3.63 -37.81 -3.68
N HIS A 115 -3.35 -36.70 -4.35
CA HIS A 115 -3.14 -35.40 -3.74
C HIS A 115 -3.57 -34.27 -4.69
N ALA A 116 -3.82 -33.10 -4.13
CA ALA A 116 -4.12 -31.87 -4.83
C ALA A 116 -3.20 -30.75 -4.31
N VAL A 117 -2.70 -29.91 -5.21
CA VAL A 117 -1.82 -28.80 -4.88
C VAL A 117 -2.59 -27.50 -5.00
N PHE A 118 -2.73 -26.80 -3.88
CA PHE A 118 -3.45 -25.53 -3.79
C PHE A 118 -2.49 -24.37 -3.60
N ASP A 119 -2.70 -23.33 -4.41
CA ASP A 119 -2.08 -22.03 -4.27
C ASP A 119 -2.95 -21.14 -3.39
N PHE A 120 -2.47 -20.81 -2.19
CA PHE A 120 -3.13 -19.82 -1.32
C PHE A 120 -2.57 -18.41 -1.53
N ASN A 121 -1.72 -18.19 -2.54
CA ASN A 121 -1.31 -16.84 -2.88
C ASN A 121 -2.52 -16.02 -3.35
N HIS A 122 -2.63 -14.79 -2.84
CA HIS A 122 -3.66 -13.85 -3.26
C HIS A 122 -3.49 -13.54 -4.76
N ASP A 123 -4.58 -13.44 -5.53
CA ASP A 123 -4.53 -13.21 -7.00
C ASP A 123 -3.79 -11.92 -7.41
N ALA A 124 -3.62 -10.99 -6.47
CA ALA A 124 -2.86 -9.76 -6.65
C ALA A 124 -1.33 -9.95 -6.57
N VAL A 125 -0.86 -11.14 -6.19
CA VAL A 125 0.56 -11.52 -6.19
C VAL A 125 0.95 -11.81 -7.63
N CYS A 126 2.00 -11.17 -8.12
CA CYS A 126 2.52 -11.25 -9.50
C CYS A 126 1.93 -10.32 -10.57
N LYS A 127 1.22 -9.24 -10.21
CA LYS A 127 0.92 -8.18 -11.19
C LYS A 127 1.64 -6.89 -10.84
N ALA A 128 2.35 -6.33 -11.81
CA ALA A 128 2.88 -4.98 -11.69
C ALA A 128 1.71 -4.01 -11.51
N LEU A 129 1.81 -3.17 -10.49
CA LEU A 129 0.80 -2.18 -10.16
C LEU A 129 1.24 -0.84 -10.72
N ASN A 130 0.37 -0.22 -11.49
CA ASN A 130 0.54 1.15 -11.92
C ASN A 130 -0.34 2.04 -11.03
N PHE A 131 0.27 3.05 -10.43
CA PHE A 131 -0.38 4.05 -9.61
C PHE A 131 -0.26 5.40 -10.30
N GLU A 132 -1.40 5.96 -10.71
CA GLU A 132 -1.47 7.36 -11.11
C GLU A 132 -1.72 8.19 -9.85
N ILE A 133 -0.71 8.95 -9.44
CA ILE A 133 -0.72 9.70 -8.18
C ILE A 133 -0.79 11.18 -8.52
N THR A 134 -1.71 11.90 -7.89
CA THR A 134 -1.80 13.36 -7.94
C THR A 134 -1.56 13.90 -6.55
N LEU A 135 -0.48 14.67 -6.37
CA LEU A 135 -0.19 15.32 -5.11
C LEU A 135 -1.05 16.58 -4.99
N LEU A 136 -2.02 16.59 -4.10
CA LEU A 136 -2.92 17.73 -3.91
C LEU A 136 -2.35 18.76 -2.93
N GLU A 137 -1.70 18.29 -1.87
CA GLU A 137 -1.19 19.15 -0.82
C GLU A 137 0.02 18.47 -0.14
N ALA A 138 1.02 19.26 0.26
CA ALA A 138 2.12 18.80 1.08
C ALA A 138 2.37 19.82 2.17
N ARG A 139 2.15 19.43 3.43
CA ARG A 139 2.39 20.29 4.59
C ARG A 139 3.47 19.71 5.47
N ASP A 140 4.36 20.57 5.94
CA ASP A 140 5.46 20.15 6.79
C ASP A 140 4.93 19.68 8.14
N MET A 141 5.34 18.49 8.59
CA MET A 141 4.84 17.91 9.83
C MET A 141 5.55 18.48 11.07
N ARG A 142 6.30 19.57 10.94
CA ARG A 142 6.92 20.22 12.09
C ARG A 142 5.85 20.69 13.08
N PRO A 143 5.99 20.42 14.40
CA PRO A 143 5.59 21.43 15.34
C PRO A 143 6.47 22.65 15.07
N ARG A 144 5.88 23.84 14.89
CA ARG A 144 6.65 25.10 14.83
C ARG A 144 7.52 25.19 16.10
N GLY A 145 8.79 24.83 15.97
CA GLY A 145 9.76 24.80 17.05
C GLY A 145 11.15 24.80 16.45
N ARG A 146 11.78 25.96 16.42
CA ARG A 146 13.18 26.13 16.02
C ARG A 146 14.03 25.38 17.05
N LEU A 147 14.78 24.36 16.67
CA LEU A 147 15.90 23.90 17.51
C LEU A 147 16.95 25.03 17.52
N GLN A 148 16.84 25.93 18.49
CA GLN A 148 17.99 26.67 18.96
C GLN A 148 18.71 25.76 19.95
N THR A 149 19.85 25.20 19.55
CA THR A 149 20.78 24.61 20.51
C THR A 149 21.42 25.75 21.29
N CYS A 150 20.81 26.12 22.42
CA CYS A 150 21.49 26.91 23.44
C CYS A 150 21.40 26.13 24.75
N GLY A 151 22.51 25.47 25.12
CA GLY A 151 22.71 24.90 26.46
C GLY A 151 21.76 23.77 26.87
N ASN A 152 22.07 22.55 26.42
CA ASN A 152 21.88 21.28 27.16
C ASN A 152 20.57 20.99 27.93
N LEU A 153 19.41 21.53 27.54
CA LEU A 153 18.11 21.03 28.02
C LEU A 153 17.04 21.22 26.93
N GLU A 154 16.41 20.12 26.51
CA GLU A 154 15.35 20.10 25.50
C GLU A 154 14.04 20.65 26.07
N GLN A 155 13.61 21.84 25.63
CA GLN A 155 12.24 22.32 25.85
C GLN A 155 11.69 22.99 24.59
N VAL A 156 10.43 22.66 24.28
CA VAL A 156 9.66 23.15 23.14
C VAL A 156 8.88 24.40 23.56
N CYS A 157 9.14 25.53 22.91
CA CYS A 157 8.38 26.77 23.12
C CYS A 157 7.35 26.98 21.98
N PRO A 158 6.11 27.44 22.27
CA PRO A 158 5.13 27.75 21.24
C PRO A 158 5.49 29.04 20.48
N ALA A 159 5.18 29.08 19.19
CA ALA A 159 5.42 30.23 18.32
C ALA A 159 4.34 31.31 18.53
N ASP A 160 4.79 32.53 18.86
CA ASP A 160 3.98 33.75 18.81
C ASP A 160 3.41 33.96 17.40
N GLU A 161 2.09 33.87 17.27
CA GLU A 161 1.34 34.49 16.18
C GLU A 161 0.73 35.78 16.73
N ASN A 162 1.25 36.93 16.30
CA ASN A 162 0.54 38.20 16.26
C ASN A 162 1.30 39.15 15.33
N ASP A 163 1.12 38.94 14.02
CA ASP A 163 1.23 40.00 13.03
C ASP A 163 -0.20 40.50 12.79
N GLU A 164 -0.67 41.39 13.66
CA GLU A 164 -1.89 42.16 13.41
C GLU A 164 -1.52 43.63 13.27
N SER A 165 -1.79 44.14 12.07
CA SER A 165 -1.64 45.53 11.69
C SER A 165 -2.52 46.42 12.56
N THR A 166 -2.01 47.54 13.07
CA THR A 166 -2.81 48.74 13.34
C THR A 166 -1.94 49.99 13.21
N GLN A 167 -2.14 50.73 12.12
CA GLN A 167 -1.95 52.19 12.08
C GLN A 167 -3.00 52.84 12.98
N VAL A 168 -2.62 53.73 13.92
CA VAL A 168 -3.23 55.02 14.36
C VAL A 168 -2.33 55.50 15.53
N ASP A 169 -1.84 56.73 15.74
CA ASP A 169 -2.00 58.10 15.22
C ASP A 169 -0.62 58.79 15.34
#